data_AF-A0A1C5R0U6-F1
#
_entry.id   AF-A0A1C5R0U6-F1
#
_cell.length_a   1.000
_cell.length_b   1.000
_cell.length_c   1.000
_cell.angle_alpha   90.00
_cell.angle_beta   90.00
_cell.angle_gamma   90.00
#
_symmetry.space_group_name_H-M   'P 1'
#
loop_
_entity.id
_entity.type
_entity.pdbx_description
1 polymer ?
#
loop_
_entity_poly.entity_id
_entity_poly.type
_entity_poly.pdbx_seq_one_letter_code
_entity_poly.pdbx_strand_id
1 'polypeptide(L)'
;MDLLGYRYVEGDANVLSAAFVKASCIPTVLAGSIGSKERMKLVKQMNPAYFTMGSALFTKNFVKDGTFRENLEAVTDFLREQA
;
A
#
# COMPACT_ATOMS: atom_id res chain seq x y z
N MET A 1 -8.13 14.71 -3.50
CA MET A 1 -6.91 15.46 -3.14
C MET A 1 -5.73 14.55 -3.39
N ASP A 2 -4.70 15.03 -4.09
CA ASP A 2 -3.42 14.32 -4.21
C ASP A 2 -2.42 14.97 -3.23
N LEU A 3 -2.07 14.24 -2.17
CA LEU A 3 -1.22 14.75 -1.09
C LEU A 3 0.26 14.79 -1.49
N LEU A 4 0.69 13.98 -2.46
CA LEU A 4 2.09 13.82 -2.83
C LEU A 4 3.01 13.54 -1.62
N GLY A 5 2.54 12.72 -0.66
CA GLY A 5 3.13 12.61 0.68
C GLY A 5 4.63 12.25 0.73
N TYR A 6 5.18 11.57 -0.28
CA TYR A 6 6.61 11.28 -0.38
C TYR A 6 7.49 12.46 -0.78
N ARG A 7 6.90 13.61 -1.15
CA ARG A 7 7.61 14.87 -1.33
C ARG A 7 7.75 15.66 -0.02
N TYR A 8 7.17 15.17 1.07
CA TYR A 8 7.33 15.77 2.39
C TYR A 8 8.75 15.51 2.89
N VAL A 9 9.54 16.57 3.03
CA VAL A 9 10.97 16.51 3.40
C VAL A 9 11.23 16.89 4.86
N GLU A 10 10.26 17.51 5.54
CA GLU A 10 10.41 17.98 6.93
C GLU A 10 10.15 16.88 7.97
N GLY A 11 9.80 15.66 7.54
CA GLY A 11 9.51 14.55 8.45
C GLY A 11 9.21 13.23 7.76
N ASP A 12 8.61 12.30 8.49
CA ASP A 12 8.28 10.97 7.96
C ASP A 12 6.96 11.00 7.16
N ALA A 13 7.05 10.71 5.86
CA ALA A 13 5.90 10.60 4.96
C ALA A 13 4.83 9.60 5.42
N ASN A 14 5.21 8.54 6.14
CA ASN A 14 4.27 7.57 6.70
C ASN A 14 3.47 8.16 7.87
N VAL A 15 4.12 8.93 8.74
CA VAL A 15 3.44 9.63 9.83
C VAL A 15 2.45 10.65 9.28
N LEU A 16 2.87 11.43 8.28
CA LEU A 16 1.99 12.37 7.57
C LEU A 16 0.79 11.63 6.92
N SER A 17 1.06 10.54 6.20
CA SER A 17 0.00 9.76 5.53
C SER A 17 -0.99 9.18 6.53
N ALA A 18 -0.52 8.62 7.64
CA ALA A 18 -1.37 8.08 8.70
C ALA A 18 -2.24 9.16 9.35
N ALA A 19 -1.65 10.32 9.65
CA ALA A 19 -2.37 11.45 10.22
C ALA A 19 -3.45 11.98 9.25
N PHE A 20 -3.13 12.09 7.96
CA PHE A 20 -4.07 12.52 6.94
C PHE A 20 -5.23 11.53 6.78
N VAL A 21 -4.94 10.23 6.68
CA VAL A 21 -5.98 9.20 6.56
C VAL A 21 -6.91 9.22 7.78
N LYS A 22 -6.36 9.35 8.99
CA LYS A 22 -7.15 9.45 10.23
C LYS A 22 -8.03 10.71 10.30
N ALA A 23 -7.55 11.83 9.77
CA ALA A 23 -8.28 13.10 9.77
C ALA A 23 -9.28 13.23 8.61
N SER A 24 -9.15 12.41 7.57
CA SER A 24 -10.01 12.48 6.38
C SER A 24 -11.41 11.96 6.68
N CYS A 25 -12.42 12.80 6.42
CA CYS A 25 -13.83 12.40 6.51
C CYS A 25 -14.34 11.70 5.23
N ILE A 26 -13.48 11.50 4.23
CA ILE A 26 -13.81 10.83 2.96
C ILE A 26 -12.90 9.61 2.74
N PRO A 27 -13.35 8.60 1.95
CA PRO A 27 -12.51 7.47 1.58
C PRO A 27 -11.19 7.91 0.96
N THR A 28 -10.08 7.38 1.47
CA THR A 28 -8.74 7.67 1.00
C THR A 28 -8.16 6.50 0.20
N VAL A 29 -7.34 6.83 -0.81
CA VAL A 29 -6.55 5.85 -1.56
C VAL A 29 -5.08 6.13 -1.28
N LEU A 30 -4.36 5.15 -0.73
CA LEU A 30 -2.91 5.28 -0.53
C LEU A 30 -2.15 4.68 -1.73
N ALA A 31 -1.30 5.48 -2.36
CA ALA A 31 -0.41 5.05 -3.43
C ALA A 31 1.05 5.24 -3.04
N GLY A 32 1.93 4.40 -3.58
CA GLY A 32 3.39 4.57 -3.49
C GLY A 32 4.12 3.31 -3.03
N SER A 33 4.81 2.67 -3.98
CA SER A 33 5.75 1.56 -3.77
C SER A 33 5.27 0.47 -2.80
N ILE A 34 3.97 0.15 -2.83
CA ILE A 34 3.39 -0.94 -2.04
C ILE A 34 3.76 -2.25 -2.75
N GLY A 35 4.91 -2.81 -2.41
CA GLY A 35 5.48 -3.96 -3.10
C GLY A 35 6.12 -5.01 -2.21
N SER A 36 5.83 -4.99 -0.90
CA SER A 36 6.27 -5.99 0.07
C SER A 36 5.19 -6.25 1.13
N LYS A 37 5.28 -7.39 1.82
CA LYS A 37 4.35 -7.76 2.90
C LYS A 37 4.42 -6.77 4.06
N GLU A 38 5.62 -6.30 4.40
CA GLU A 38 5.85 -5.31 5.45
C GLU A 38 5.18 -3.99 5.11
N ARG A 39 5.30 -3.55 3.85
CA ARG A 39 4.64 -2.33 3.37
C ARG A 39 3.12 -2.48 3.43
N MET A 40 2.57 -3.62 3.02
CA MET A 40 1.13 -3.88 3.12
C MET A 40 0.63 -3.86 4.58
N LYS A 41 1.38 -4.44 5.53
CA LYS A 41 1.03 -4.38 6.96
C LYS A 41 1.01 -2.94 7.48
N LEU A 42 2.01 -2.14 7.13
CA LEU A 42 2.06 -0.73 7.50
C LEU A 42 0.86 0.05 6.92
N VAL A 43 0.54 -0.16 5.64
CA VAL A 43 -0.62 0.48 5.00
C VAL A 43 -1.92 0.06 5.68
N LYS A 44 -2.05 -1.21 6.06
CA LYS A 44 -3.21 -1.70 6.81
C LYS A 44 -3.36 -1.01 8.17
N GLN A 45 -2.26 -0.76 8.89
CA GLN A 45 -2.27 -0.02 10.15
C GLN A 45 -2.75 1.43 9.99
N MET A 46 -2.45 2.06 8.85
CA MET A 46 -2.93 3.42 8.54
C MET A 46 -4.43 3.45 8.21
N ASN A 47 -5.02 2.31 7.84
CA ASN A 47 -6.44 2.12 7.53
C ASN A 47 -7.02 3.06 6.45
N PRO A 48 -6.38 3.21 5.26
CA PRO A 48 -7.03 3.87 4.13
C PRO A 48 -8.18 3.02 3.60
N ALA A 49 -9.10 3.63 2.85
CA ALA A 49 -10.19 2.88 2.23
C ALA A 49 -9.69 1.92 1.15
N TYR A 50 -8.68 2.35 0.38
CA TYR A 50 -8.05 1.54 -0.67
C TYR A 50 -6.55 1.82 -0.75
N PHE A 51 -5.81 0.97 -1.46
CA PHE A 51 -4.45 1.27 -1.86
C PHE A 51 -4.18 0.76 -3.28
N THR A 52 -3.17 1.31 -3.95
CA THR A 52 -2.79 0.89 -5.30
C THR A 52 -1.51 0.07 -5.29
N MET A 53 -1.43 -0.88 -6.22
CA MET A 53 -0.22 -1.66 -6.47
C MET A 53 0.10 -1.60 -7.95
N GLY A 54 1.32 -1.18 -8.26
CA GLY A 54 1.80 -1.02 -9.64
C GLY A 54 2.81 -2.11 -10.00
N SER A 55 4.03 -1.68 -10.33
CA SER A 55 5.10 -2.52 -10.86
C SER A 55 5.37 -3.79 -10.05
N ALA A 56 5.15 -3.80 -8.74
CA ALA A 56 5.39 -4.96 -7.87
C ALA A 56 4.71 -6.27 -8.35
N LEU A 57 3.53 -6.17 -8.98
CA LEU A 57 2.83 -7.33 -9.54
C LEU A 57 3.46 -7.84 -10.85
N PHE A 58 4.10 -6.94 -11.60
CA PHE A 58 4.77 -7.24 -12.87
C PHE A 58 6.23 -7.66 -12.67
N THR A 59 6.90 -7.12 -11.66
CA THR A 59 8.29 -7.42 -11.30
C THR A 59 8.44 -8.63 -10.38
N LYS A 60 7.35 -9.37 -10.16
CA LYS A 60 7.35 -10.66 -9.45
C LYS A 60 7.83 -10.57 -7.99
N ASN A 61 7.42 -9.51 -7.28
CA ASN A 61 7.89 -9.25 -5.91
C ASN A 61 7.38 -10.26 -4.87
N PHE A 62 6.32 -11.02 -5.17
CA PHE A 62 5.65 -11.90 -4.21
C PHE A 62 5.81 -13.38 -4.56
N VAL A 63 5.72 -13.72 -5.85
CA VAL A 63 5.96 -15.06 -6.37
C VAL A 63 7.09 -14.97 -7.39
N LYS A 64 8.27 -15.46 -7.00
CA LYS A 64 9.43 -15.51 -7.88
C LYS A 64 9.10 -16.34 -9.12
N ASP A 65 9.46 -15.83 -10.28
CA ASP A 65 9.17 -16.42 -11.61
C ASP A 65 7.69 -16.54 -11.99
N GLY A 66 6.75 -16.27 -11.07
CA GLY A 66 5.32 -16.28 -11.31
C GLY A 66 4.83 -15.20 -12.28
N THR A 67 3.62 -15.41 -12.76
CA THR A 67 2.82 -14.49 -13.58
C THR A 67 2.28 -13.32 -12.75
N PHE A 68 1.74 -12.32 -13.45
CA PHE A 68 0.98 -11.24 -12.82
C PHE A 68 -0.18 -11.77 -11.97
N ARG A 69 -0.93 -12.76 -12.48
CA ARG A 69 -2.05 -13.38 -11.77
C ARG A 69 -1.58 -14.04 -10.47
N GLU A 70 -0.54 -14.87 -10.52
CA GLU A 70 -0.03 -15.56 -9.32
C GLU A 70 0.49 -14.57 -8.27
N ASN A 71 1.12 -13.47 -8.70
CA ASN A 71 1.51 -12.39 -7.78
C ASN A 71 0.30 -11.68 -7.18
N LEU A 72 -0.76 -11.43 -7.96
CA LEU A 72 -1.99 -10.82 -7.46
C LEU A 72 -2.72 -11.75 -6.47
N GLU A 73 -2.80 -13.04 -6.77
CA GLU A 73 -3.37 -14.06 -5.89
C GLU A 73 -2.62 -14.09 -4.55
N ALA A 74 -1.29 -14.12 -4.56
CA ALA A 74 -0.46 -14.08 -3.35
C ALA A 74 -0.71 -12.83 -2.49
N VAL A 75 -0.95 -11.67 -3.11
CA VAL A 75 -1.35 -10.44 -2.41
C VAL A 75 -2.74 -10.59 -1.80
N THR A 76 -3.72 -11.08 -2.56
CA THR A 76 -5.10 -11.23 -2.05
C THR A 76 -5.19 -12.24 -0.91
N ASP A 77 -4.46 -13.35 -1.00
CA ASP A 77 -4.45 -14.40 0.02
C ASP A 77 -3.80 -13.88 1.31
N PHE A 78 -2.66 -13.20 1.17
CA PHE A 78 -2.03 -12.53 2.31
C PHE A 78 -2.99 -11.55 3.01
N LEU A 79 -3.76 -10.75 2.27
CA LEU A 79 -4.71 -9.80 2.89
C LEU A 79 -5.87 -10.51 3.60
N ARG A 80 -6.36 -11.63 3.06
CA ARG A 80 -7.40 -12.46 3.68
C ARG A 80 -6.93 -13.09 4.98
N GLU A 81 -5.69 -13.57 5.04
CA GLU A 81 -5.10 -14.15 6.25
C GLU A 81 -4.89 -13.14 7.38
N GLN A 82 -4.90 -11.84 7.07
CA GLN A 82 -4.76 -10.78 8.06
C GLN A 82 -6.13 -10.24 8.52
N ALA A 83 -7.24 -10.70 7.95
CA ALA A 83 -8.60 -10.18 8.22
C ALA A 83 -9.09 -10.50 9.63
#